data_AF-A0A133ZWB4-F1
#
_entry.id   AF-A0A133ZWB4-F1
#
_cell.length_a   1.000
_cell.length_b   1.000
_cell.length_c   1.000
_cell.angle_alpha   90.00
_cell.angle_beta   90.00
_cell.angle_gamma   90.00
#
_symmetry.space_group_name_H-M   'P 1'
#
loop_
_entity.id
_entity.type
_entity.pdbx_description
1 polymer ?
#
loop_
_entity_poly.entity_id
_entity_poly.type
_entity_poly.pdbx_seq_one_letter_code
_entity_poly.pdbx_strand_id
1 'polypeptide(L)' 'MNWFEITLIDGNRGLINLNNIVDIWKGLNDEYATISQVNGEEIEVPASEYDRLKRALDIKGYVLGGF' A
#
# COMPACT_ATOMS: atom_id res chain seq x y z
N MET A 1 8.96 -13.26 0.26
CA MET A 1 9.58 -12.00 -0.21
C MET A 1 8.85 -10.88 0.51
N ASN A 2 9.55 -10.05 1.30
CA ASN A 2 8.89 -9.06 2.18
C ASN A 2 8.91 -7.63 1.64
N TRP A 3 9.73 -7.36 0.62
CA TRP A 3 9.81 -6.06 -0.04
C TRP A 3 9.01 -6.06 -1.34
N PHE A 4 8.34 -4.95 -1.61
CA PHE A 4 7.48 -4.74 -2.78
C PHE A 4 7.87 -3.44 -3.48
N GLU A 5 8.05 -3.50 -4.81
CA GLU A 5 8.31 -2.31 -5.63
C GLU A 5 7.00 -1.55 -5.87
N ILE A 6 7.00 -0.27 -5.52
CA ILE A 6 5.84 0.61 -5.61
C ILE A 6 6.18 1.89 -6.35
N THR A 7 5.21 2.46 -7.04
CA THR A 7 5.33 3.81 -7.62
C THR A 7 4.74 4.84 -6.66
N LEU A 8 5.49 5.90 -6.36
CA LEU A 8 5.06 7.02 -5.52
C LEU A 8 4.31 8.07 -6.36
N ILE A 9 3.65 9.04 -5.69
CA ILE A 9 2.86 10.09 -6.39
C ILE A 9 3.68 10.92 -7.38
N ASP A 10 4.98 11.05 -7.15
CA ASP A 10 5.91 11.81 -7.98
C ASP A 10 6.43 11.01 -9.20
N GLY A 11 5.95 9.77 -9.36
CA GLY A 11 6.38 8.86 -10.42
C GLY A 11 7.68 8.11 -10.12
N ASN A 12 8.34 8.37 -8.99
CA ASN A 12 9.52 7.63 -8.58
C ASN A 12 9.16 6.23 -8.11
N ARG A 13 10.11 5.31 -8.24
CA ARG A 13 9.98 3.95 -7.72
C ARG A 13 10.58 3.88 -6.33
N GLY A 14 9.82 3.28 -5.42
CA GLY A 14 10.23 2.98 -4.05
C GLY A 14 10.15 1.50 -3.74
N LEU A 15 10.67 1.14 -2.58
CA LEU A 15 10.49 -0.19 -1.99
C LEU A 15 9.76 -0.03 -0.66
N ILE A 16 8.67 -0.78 -0.50
CA ILE A 16 7.94 -0.88 0.76
C ILE A 16 8.08 -2.26 1.36
N ASN A 17 8.24 -2.33 2.68
CA ASN A 17 8.23 -3.59 3.40
C ASN A 17 6.79 -3.96 3.74
N LEU A 18 6.29 -5.05 3.17
CA LEU A 18 4.94 -5.57 3.39
C LEU A 18 4.68 -5.98 4.84
N ASN A 19 5.71 -6.17 5.67
CA ASN A 19 5.53 -6.38 7.12
C ASN A 19 5.16 -5.09 7.86
N ASN A 20 5.49 -3.94 7.27
CA ASN A 20 5.30 -2.64 7.92
C ASN A 20 3.94 -2.04 7.59
N ILE A 21 3.19 -2.61 6.65
CA ILE A 21 1.87 -2.09 6.25
C ILE A 21 0.86 -2.49 7.31
N VAL A 22 0.11 -1.53 7.82
CA VAL A 22 -1.00 -1.74 8.76
C VAL A 22 -2.32 -1.80 7.99
N ASP A 23 -2.53 -0.82 7.09
CA ASP A 23 -3.74 -0.73 6.28
C ASP A 23 -3.44 -0.08 4.93
N ILE A 24 -4.31 -0.36 3.96
CA ILE A 24 -4.33 0.30 2.66
C ILE A 24 -5.77 0.67 2.32
N TRP A 25 -5.98 1.92 1.92
CA TRP A 25 -7.31 2.37 1.53
C TRP A 25 -7.26 3.35 0.36
N LYS A 26 -8.34 3.38 -0.41
CA LYS A 26 -8.57 4.36 -1.47
C LYS A 26 -10.06 4.68 -1.54
N GLY A 27 -10.41 5.94 -1.78
CA GLY A 27 -11.78 6.29 -2.13
C GLY A 27 -12.20 5.68 -3.47
N LEU A 28 -13.51 5.68 -3.73
CA LEU A 28 -14.07 5.13 -4.97
C LEU A 28 -13.57 5.87 -6.22
N ASN A 29 -13.40 7.19 -6.11
CA ASN A 29 -13.01 8.08 -7.20
C ASN A 29 -11.66 8.78 -6.97
N ASP A 30 -10.90 8.33 -5.97
CA ASP A 30 -9.64 8.98 -5.63
C ASP A 30 -8.56 8.55 -6.62
N GLU A 31 -7.74 9.52 -7.03
CA GLU A 31 -6.58 9.28 -7.91
C GLU A 31 -5.41 8.65 -7.15
N TYR A 32 -5.47 8.68 -5.81
CA TYR A 32 -4.44 8.21 -4.91
C TYR A 32 -5.00 7.20 -3.90
N ALA A 33 -4.10 6.38 -3.36
CA ALA A 33 -4.35 5.48 -2.26
C ALA A 33 -3.36 5.77 -1.14
N THR A 34 -3.80 5.56 0.09
CA THR A 34 -3.00 5.78 1.30
C THR A 34 -2.59 4.45 1.89
N ILE A 35 -1.31 4.35 2.25
CA ILE A 35 -0.72 3.20 2.91
C ILE A 35 -0.28 3.64 4.30
N SER A 36 -0.93 3.11 5.34
CA SER A 36 -0.55 3.38 6.72
C SER A 36 0.47 2.34 7.19
N GLN A 37 1.54 2.80 7.85
CA GLN A 37 2.62 1.95 8.31
C GLN A 37 2.68 1.81 9.84
N VAL A 38 3.38 0.78 10.32
CA VAL A 38 3.55 0.46 11.75
C VAL A 38 4.28 1.56 12.54
N ASN A 39 5.05 2.42 11.86
CA ASN A 39 5.72 3.57 12.47
C ASN A 39 4.81 4.82 12.54
N GLY A 40 3.57 4.73 12.09
CA GLY A 40 2.62 5.84 12.02
C GLY A 40 2.81 6.75 10.80
N GLU A 41 3.72 6.43 9.89
CA GLU A 41 3.85 7.14 8.63
C GLU A 41 2.76 6.70 7.65
N GLU A 42 2.31 7.67 6.86
CA GLU A 42 1.40 7.44 5.74
C GLU A 42 2.11 7.75 4.43
N ILE A 43 1.98 6.85 3.46
CA ILE A 43 2.52 7.03 2.12
C ILE A 43 1.35 7.11 1.15
N GLU A 44 1.32 8.17 0.36
CA GLU A 44 0.43 8.29 -0.78
C GLU A 44 1.06 7.65 -2.02
N VAL A 45 0.25 6.91 -2.75
CA VAL A 45 0.63 6.27 -4.02
C VAL A 45 -0.49 6.42 -5.03
N PRO A 46 -0.23 6.29 -6.34
CA PRO A 46 -1.30 6.27 -7.32
C PRO A 46 -2.32 5.16 -7.02
N ALA A 47 -3.61 5.41 -7.27
CA ALA A 47 -4.67 4.44 -7.01
C ALA A 47 -4.48 3.10 -7.75
N SER A 48 -3.72 3.09 -8.85
CA SER A 48 -3.34 1.86 -9.56
C SER A 48 -2.42 0.93 -8.74
N GLU A 49 -1.63 1.48 -7.81
CA GLU A 49 -0.76 0.69 -6.93
C GLU A 49 -1.55 -0.01 -5.83
N TYR A 50 -2.71 0.51 -5.43
CA TYR A 50 -3.58 -0.13 -4.45
C TYR A 50 -3.92 -1.58 -4.84
N ASP A 51 -4.38 -1.81 -6.07
CA ASP A 51 -4.78 -3.15 -6.50
C ASP A 51 -3.59 -4.13 -6.57
N ARG A 52 -2.42 -3.60 -6.97
CA ARG A 52 -1.18 -4.40 -7.00
C ARG A 52 -0.73 -4.78 -5.59
N LEU A 53 -0.78 -3.82 -4.67
CA LEU A 53 -0.37 -4.00 -3.28
C LEU A 53 -1.34 -4.89 -2.51
N LYS A 54 -2.65 -4.70 -2.70
CA LYS A 54 -3.70 -5.54 -2.12
C LYS A 54 -3.52 -7.00 -2.46
N ARG A 55 -3.29 -7.32 -3.74
CA ARG A 55 -3.01 -8.71 -4.17
C ARG A 55 -1.75 -9.27 -3.51
N ALA A 56 -0.69 -8.46 -3.38
CA ALA A 56 0.54 -8.90 -2.73
C ALA A 56 0.32 -9.18 -1.23
N LEU A 57 -0.49 -8.39 -0.55
CA LEU A 57 -0.89 -8.57 0.84
C LEU A 57 -1.79 -9.81 1.01
N ASP A 58 -2.78 -9.99 0.13
CA ASP A 58 -3.68 -11.15 0.14
C ASP A 58 -2.91 -12.47 -0.03
N ILE A 59 -1.96 -12.54 -0.95
CA ILE A 59 -1.09 -13.73 -1.15
C ILE A 59 -0.29 -14.05 0.11
N LYS A 60 0.06 -13.03 0.89
CA LYS A 60 0.80 -13.18 2.13
C LYS A 60 -0.09 -13.56 3.32
N GLY A 61 -1.41 -13.66 3.11
CA GLY A 61 -2.38 -13.87 4.17
C GLY A 61 -2.53 -12.67 5.10
N TYR A 62 -2.20 -11.46 4.63
CA TYR A 62 -2.41 -10.25 5.40
C TYR A 62 -3.92 -9.97 5.46
N VAL A 63 -4.49 -9.99 6.66
CA VAL A 63 -5.87 -9.58 6.88
C VAL A 63 -5.82 -8.07 7.09
N LEU A 64 -6.22 -7.30 6.07
CA LEU A 64 -6.43 -5.87 6.23
C LEU A 64 -7.40 -5.66 7.39
N GLY A 65 -6.95 -4.90 8.40
CA GLY A 65 -7.72 -4.66 9.61
C GLY A 65 -8.97 -3.87 9.25
N GLY A 66 -10.09 -4.57 9.05
CA GLY A 66 -11.39 -3.93 9.00
C GLY A 66 -11.67 -3.29 10.34
N PHE A 67 -11.76 -1.95 10.35
CA PHE A 67 -12.48 -1.25 11.41
C PHE A 67 -13.99 -1.36 11.16
#